data_AF-A0A6P4BZK1-F1
#
_entry.id   AF-A0A6P4BZK1-F1
#
_cell.length_a   1.000
_cell.length_b   1.000
_cell.length_c   1.000
_cell.angle_alpha   90.00
_cell.angle_beta   90.00
_cell.angle_gamma   90.00
#
_symmetry.space_group_name_H-M   'P 1'
#
loop_
_entity.id
_entity.type
_entity.pdbx_description
1 polymer ?
#
loop_
_entity_poly.entity_id
_entity_poly.type
_entity_poly.pdbx_seq_one_letter_code
_entity_poly.pdbx_strand_id
1 'polypeptide(L)'
;MEERHFIPESGGDQEPPQEAVEVENRREVRLQPGAEEKLVLQFMDSLNSYLSLSHSLSSTLGQAWMELASARHSMGTARLNTSLLDLKFHPASTTLKITEYDDAKAWFVLRKWVSSEEVEEDEDSNSTKFSERADDDDDVVVRRERAKSLSVFGILIPPKLRAAQLSFERALETLVEMANMRSRFLYSFHQLHQEVEDTKE
;
A
#
# COMPACT_ATOMS: atom_id res chain seq x y z
N MET A 1 1.12 -89.23 -53.20
CA MET A 1 1.53 -88.08 -54.02
C MET A 1 1.24 -86.84 -53.21
N GLU A 2 2.13 -85.94 -52.85
CA GLU A 2 3.59 -85.72 -53.03
C GLU A 2 3.97 -84.80 -51.85
N GLU A 3 4.99 -85.17 -51.07
CA GLU A 3 6.29 -84.46 -50.94
C GLU A 3 6.20 -83.07 -50.27
N ARG A 4 6.53 -82.99 -48.97
CA ARG A 4 7.79 -82.46 -48.39
C ARG A 4 8.10 -81.00 -48.71
N HIS A 5 8.29 -80.17 -47.68
CA HIS A 5 9.64 -79.70 -47.30
C HIS A 5 9.66 -79.04 -45.91
N PHE A 6 10.82 -79.13 -45.27
CA PHE A 6 11.12 -78.93 -43.85
C PHE A 6 12.27 -77.90 -43.73
N ILE A 7 12.05 -76.81 -42.95
CA ILE A 7 12.91 -76.05 -41.97
C ILE A 7 14.21 -75.39 -42.56
N PRO A 8 14.81 -74.25 -42.06
CA PRO A 8 14.89 -73.76 -40.67
C PRO A 8 14.88 -72.25 -40.31
N GLU A 9 14.73 -72.02 -39.00
CA GLU A 9 15.26 -70.95 -38.10
C GLU A 9 15.15 -69.46 -38.45
N SER A 10 14.64 -68.65 -37.51
CA SER A 10 15.41 -67.57 -36.87
C SER A 10 14.63 -66.90 -35.74
N GLY A 11 15.15 -67.03 -34.52
CA GLY A 11 15.37 -65.96 -33.52
C GLY A 11 14.22 -65.04 -33.08
N GLY A 12 14.09 -64.93 -31.76
CA GLY A 12 13.90 -63.62 -31.13
C GLY A 12 12.59 -63.43 -30.37
N ASP A 13 12.65 -63.75 -29.08
CA ASP A 13 12.22 -62.88 -27.97
C ASP A 13 10.75 -62.43 -27.93
N GLN A 14 10.01 -63.21 -27.14
CA GLN A 14 9.20 -62.72 -26.01
C GLN A 14 9.21 -61.20 -25.82
N GLU A 15 8.08 -60.60 -26.15
CA GLU A 15 7.70 -59.26 -25.77
C GLU A 15 7.10 -59.32 -24.34
N PRO A 16 7.72 -58.70 -23.32
CA PRO A 16 7.02 -58.31 -22.11
C PRO A 16 6.70 -56.79 -22.13
N PRO A 17 5.68 -56.35 -21.38
CA PRO A 17 5.04 -55.06 -21.57
C PRO A 17 5.92 -53.88 -21.15
N GLN A 18 6.14 -52.94 -22.06
CA GLN A 18 6.74 -51.63 -21.78
C GLN A 18 5.69 -50.72 -21.13
N GLU A 19 5.43 -50.89 -19.84
CA GLU A 19 4.54 -49.99 -19.09
C GLU A 19 5.10 -49.62 -17.70
N ALA A 20 6.41 -49.70 -17.51
CA ALA A 20 7.06 -49.50 -16.22
C ALA A 20 8.17 -48.43 -16.19
N VAL A 21 8.27 -47.51 -17.16
CA VAL A 21 9.36 -46.50 -17.16
C VAL A 21 8.89 -45.04 -17.24
N GLU A 22 7.58 -44.74 -17.28
CA GLU A 22 7.10 -43.35 -17.40
C GLU A 22 6.52 -42.72 -16.12
N VAL A 23 6.52 -43.40 -14.98
CA VAL A 23 5.97 -42.83 -13.73
C VAL A 23 7.03 -42.16 -12.84
N GLU A 24 8.32 -42.32 -13.13
CA GLU A 24 9.41 -41.77 -12.32
C GLU A 24 10.06 -40.52 -12.93
N ASN A 25 9.26 -39.62 -13.52
CA ASN A 25 9.80 -38.31 -13.94
C ASN A 25 8.84 -37.13 -13.71
N ARG A 26 7.90 -37.25 -12.77
CA ARG A 26 6.96 -36.16 -12.43
C ARG A 26 6.88 -35.87 -10.93
N ARG A 27 7.97 -36.05 -10.19
CA ARG A 27 8.10 -35.61 -8.79
C ARG A 27 9.44 -34.99 -8.43
N GLU A 28 10.21 -34.54 -9.42
CA GLU A 28 11.23 -33.51 -9.15
C GLU A 28 10.59 -32.13 -9.30
N VAL A 29 9.66 -31.81 -8.40
CA VAL A 29 9.49 -30.40 -8.01
C VAL A 29 10.79 -30.06 -7.32
N ARG A 30 11.68 -29.41 -8.07
CA ARG A 30 12.91 -28.81 -7.57
C ARG A 30 12.54 -27.86 -6.43
N LEU A 31 12.48 -28.39 -5.20
CA LEU A 31 12.57 -27.62 -3.97
C LEU A 31 13.78 -26.72 -4.15
N GLN A 32 13.56 -25.42 -4.33
CA GLN A 32 14.66 -24.47 -4.44
C GLN A 32 15.27 -24.36 -3.04
N PRO A 33 16.49 -24.88 -2.81
CA PRO A 33 17.17 -24.70 -1.54
C PRO A 33 17.45 -23.21 -1.41
N GLY A 34 16.81 -22.55 -0.45
CA GLY A 34 16.92 -21.09 -0.24
C GLY A 34 15.66 -20.28 -0.53
N ALA A 35 14.52 -20.90 -0.87
CA ALA A 35 13.23 -20.18 -0.94
C ALA A 35 12.83 -19.60 0.43
N GLU A 36 13.02 -20.37 1.51
CA GLU A 36 12.79 -19.92 2.88
C GLU A 36 13.74 -18.78 3.27
N GLU A 37 15.04 -18.91 3.00
CA GLU A 37 16.03 -17.86 3.28
C GLU A 37 15.68 -16.56 2.57
N LYS A 38 15.22 -16.63 1.32
CA LYS A 38 14.77 -15.46 0.56
C LYS A 38 13.54 -14.81 1.20
N LEU A 39 12.60 -15.61 1.72
CA LEU A 39 11.40 -15.11 2.38
C LEU A 39 11.73 -14.45 3.73
N VAL A 40 12.66 -15.05 4.50
CA VAL A 40 13.20 -14.46 5.74
C VAL A 40 13.89 -13.12 5.46
N LEU A 41 14.71 -13.04 4.41
CA LEU A 41 15.36 -11.78 4.00
C LEU A 41 14.33 -10.72 3.62
N GLN A 42 13.33 -11.08 2.81
CA GLN A 42 12.24 -10.17 2.44
C GLN A 42 11.44 -9.68 3.66
N PHE A 43 11.20 -10.57 4.63
CA PHE A 43 10.56 -10.23 5.90
C PHE A 43 11.41 -9.25 6.71
N MET A 44 12.71 -9.52 6.89
CA MET A 44 13.64 -8.62 7.59
C MET A 44 13.73 -7.25 6.92
N ASP A 45 13.82 -7.20 5.58
CA ASP A 45 13.85 -5.95 4.81
C ASP A 45 12.55 -5.15 4.99
N SER A 46 11.39 -5.84 4.99
CA SER A 46 10.09 -5.21 5.22
C SER A 46 9.96 -4.62 6.62
N LEU A 47 10.46 -5.32 7.65
CA LEU A 47 10.52 -4.85 9.03
C LEU A 47 11.44 -3.65 9.19
N ASN A 48 12.66 -3.73 8.64
CA ASN A 48 13.63 -2.64 8.72
C ASN A 48 13.09 -1.38 8.03
N SER A 49 12.41 -1.55 6.89
CA SER A 49 11.72 -0.46 6.21
C SER A 49 10.62 0.14 7.09
N TYR A 50 9.76 -0.68 7.71
CA TYR A 50 8.73 -0.21 8.64
C TYR A 50 9.30 0.57 9.83
N LEU A 51 10.38 0.07 10.44
CA LEU A 51 11.06 0.77 11.54
C LEU A 51 11.66 2.11 11.09
N SER A 52 12.26 2.14 9.89
CA SER A 52 12.78 3.37 9.29
C SER A 52 11.67 4.41 9.08
N LEU A 53 10.50 3.99 8.59
CA LEU A 53 9.33 4.85 8.49
C LEU A 53 8.84 5.31 9.87
N SER A 54 8.84 4.44 10.88
CA SER A 54 8.46 4.80 12.25
C SER A 54 9.37 5.89 12.84
N HIS A 55 10.68 5.80 12.59
CA HIS A 55 11.63 6.84 12.97
C HIS A 55 11.39 8.15 12.21
N SER A 56 11.15 8.06 10.90
CA SER A 56 10.80 9.21 10.06
C SER A 56 9.52 9.90 10.55
N LEU A 57 8.47 9.12 10.86
CA LEU A 57 7.21 9.61 11.42
C LEU A 57 7.44 10.33 12.75
N SER A 58 8.22 9.72 13.65
CA SER A 58 8.51 10.32 14.97
C SER A 58 9.24 11.66 14.83
N SER A 59 10.21 11.73 13.92
CA SER A 59 10.97 12.95 13.64
C SER A 59 10.09 14.04 13.02
N THR A 60 9.33 13.70 11.97
CA THR A 60 8.42 14.64 11.29
C THR A 60 7.31 15.13 12.22
N LEU A 61 6.74 14.26 13.05
CA LEU A 61 5.74 14.63 14.04
C LEU A 61 6.33 15.55 15.13
N GLY A 62 7.54 15.23 15.62
CA GLY A 62 8.26 16.09 16.56
C GLY A 62 8.51 17.49 15.99
N GLN A 63 8.92 17.57 14.71
CA GLN A 63 9.07 18.83 14.00
C GLN A 63 7.73 19.58 13.88
N ALA A 64 6.65 18.89 13.52
CA ALA A 64 5.31 19.49 13.39
C ALA A 64 4.83 20.11 14.70
N TRP A 65 4.98 19.39 15.82
CA TRP A 65 4.61 19.90 17.15
C TRP A 65 5.48 21.10 17.56
N MET A 66 6.77 21.07 17.27
CA MET A 66 7.68 22.19 17.56
C MET A 66 7.31 23.44 16.74
N GLU A 67 7.02 23.28 15.44
CA GLU A 67 6.57 24.37 14.56
C GLU A 67 5.23 24.94 15.03
N LEU A 68 4.30 24.07 15.45
CA LEU A 68 3.02 24.49 16.02
C LEU A 68 3.21 25.26 17.34
N ALA A 69 4.08 24.78 18.23
CA ALA A 69 4.41 25.48 19.47
C ALA A 69 5.04 26.86 19.20
N SER A 70 5.94 26.95 18.22
CA SER A 70 6.52 28.21 17.76
C SER A 70 5.47 29.16 17.18
N ALA A 71 4.50 28.64 16.43
CA ALA A 71 3.35 29.41 15.95
C ALA A 71 2.51 29.93 17.12
N ARG A 72 2.19 29.09 18.11
CA ARG A 72 1.45 29.49 19.32
C ARG A 72 2.16 30.58 20.10
N HIS A 73 3.47 30.44 20.29
CA HIS A 73 4.27 31.44 20.99
C HIS A 73 4.25 32.80 20.28
N SER A 74 4.37 32.81 18.95
CA SER A 74 4.37 34.06 18.17
C SER A 74 2.97 34.68 18.00
N MET A 75 1.91 33.88 17.94
CA MET A 75 0.53 34.36 17.75
C MET A 75 -0.21 34.73 19.04
N GLY A 76 0.30 34.26 20.19
CA GLY A 76 -0.41 34.31 21.47
C GLY A 76 -1.45 33.20 21.61
N THR A 77 -1.71 32.80 22.86
CA THR A 77 -2.59 31.67 23.23
C THR A 77 -4.06 31.89 22.86
N ALA A 78 -4.47 33.13 22.59
CA ALA A 78 -5.84 33.47 22.21
C ALA A 78 -6.21 33.07 20.76
N ARG A 79 -5.22 33.02 19.86
CA ARG A 79 -5.46 32.76 18.42
C ARG A 79 -5.34 31.28 18.02
N LEU A 80 -4.53 30.52 18.74
CA LEU A 80 -4.38 29.08 18.56
C LEU A 80 -4.85 28.40 19.85
N ASN A 81 -6.18 28.38 20.05
CA ASN A 81 -6.80 27.73 21.20
C ASN A 81 -7.18 26.29 20.85
N THR A 82 -7.10 25.37 21.82
CA THR A 82 -7.59 23.99 21.64
C THR A 82 -9.09 23.95 21.39
N SER A 83 -9.85 24.98 21.82
CA SER A 83 -11.27 25.15 21.46
C SER A 83 -11.51 25.56 20.00
N LEU A 84 -10.50 26.11 19.31
CA LEU A 84 -10.53 26.41 17.87
C LEU A 84 -10.29 25.14 17.03
N LEU A 85 -9.66 24.11 17.62
CA LEU A 85 -9.67 22.73 17.12
C LEU A 85 -10.99 22.04 17.49
N ASP A 86 -12.09 22.81 17.44
CA ASP A 86 -13.42 22.47 17.91
C ASP A 86 -13.80 21.05 17.49
N LEU A 87 -14.25 20.22 18.45
CA LEU A 87 -14.72 18.85 18.19
C LEU A 87 -16.07 18.84 17.43
N LYS A 88 -16.48 19.97 16.86
CA LYS A 88 -17.63 20.03 15.96
C LYS A 88 -17.36 19.18 14.74
N PHE A 89 -18.38 18.46 14.32
CA PHE A 89 -18.33 17.68 13.10
C PHE A 89 -18.05 18.61 11.92
N HIS A 90 -16.89 18.43 11.31
CA HIS A 90 -16.54 19.04 10.04
C HIS A 90 -16.14 17.91 9.07
N PRO A 91 -16.50 18.01 7.78
CA PRO A 91 -16.00 17.05 6.81
C PRO A 91 -14.47 17.03 6.84
N ALA A 92 -13.90 15.83 6.85
CA ALA A 92 -12.45 15.67 6.87
C ALA A 92 -11.89 16.11 5.52
N SER A 93 -11.01 17.11 5.53
CA SER A 93 -10.41 17.58 4.29
C SER A 93 -9.51 16.53 3.64
N THR A 94 -8.92 15.64 4.44
CA THR A 94 -8.15 14.49 3.95
C THR A 94 -8.86 13.21 4.36
N THR A 95 -9.11 12.33 3.39
CA THR A 95 -9.79 11.05 3.60
C THR A 95 -8.90 9.88 3.20
N LEU A 96 -9.16 8.70 3.77
CA LEU A 96 -8.46 7.47 3.44
C LEU A 96 -9.39 6.59 2.59
N LYS A 97 -8.91 6.10 1.45
CA LYS A 97 -9.61 5.07 0.69
C LYS A 97 -8.83 3.76 0.72
N ILE A 98 -9.55 2.67 0.89
CA ILE A 98 -9.04 1.32 0.82
C ILE A 98 -9.32 0.84 -0.61
N THR A 99 -8.28 0.48 -1.36
CA THR A 99 -8.42 0.12 -2.78
C THR A 99 -8.34 -1.38 -3.05
N GLU A 100 -7.75 -2.15 -2.13
CA GLU A 100 -7.60 -3.59 -2.24
C GLU A 100 -7.98 -4.20 -0.89
N TYR A 101 -8.89 -5.17 -0.90
CA TYR A 101 -9.28 -5.95 0.25
C TYR A 101 -9.19 -7.42 -0.16
N ASP A 102 -8.02 -8.00 0.04
CA ASP A 102 -7.85 -9.45 0.13
C ASP A 102 -7.68 -9.80 1.62
N ASP A 103 -8.01 -11.02 2.03
CA ASP A 103 -8.09 -11.45 3.44
C ASP A 103 -6.80 -11.17 4.24
N ALA A 104 -5.68 -10.93 3.56
CA ALA A 104 -4.39 -10.54 4.15
C ALA A 104 -3.73 -9.28 3.57
N LYS A 105 -4.32 -8.59 2.59
CA LYS A 105 -3.68 -7.46 1.89
C LYS A 105 -4.62 -6.27 1.73
N ALA A 106 -4.51 -5.32 2.65
CA ALA A 106 -5.13 -4.01 2.54
C ALA A 106 -4.16 -2.99 1.92
N TRP A 107 -4.59 -2.29 0.87
CA TRP A 107 -3.88 -1.13 0.33
C TRP A 107 -4.64 0.16 0.63
N PHE A 108 -3.97 1.07 1.33
CA PHE A 108 -4.47 2.36 1.75
C PHE A 108 -3.93 3.45 0.83
N VAL A 109 -4.83 4.33 0.37
CA VAL A 109 -4.49 5.51 -0.41
C VAL A 109 -5.02 6.75 0.29
N LEU A 110 -4.15 7.71 0.53
CA LEU A 110 -4.52 9.01 1.07
C LEU A 110 -5.13 9.86 -0.04
N ARG A 111 -6.35 10.36 0.18
CA ARG A 111 -6.96 11.38 -0.67
C ARG A 111 -6.88 12.72 0.03
N LYS A 112 -6.04 13.58 -0.52
CA LYS A 112 -5.79 14.92 -0.01
C LYS A 112 -6.88 15.86 -0.50
N TRP A 113 -7.41 16.70 0.39
CA TRP A 113 -8.23 17.87 0.07
C TRP A 113 -9.31 17.61 -1.00
N VAL A 114 -10.18 16.63 -0.72
CA VAL A 114 -11.28 16.32 -1.64
C VAL A 114 -12.30 17.45 -1.55
N SER A 115 -12.45 18.22 -2.62
CA SER A 115 -13.68 19.00 -2.84
C SER A 115 -14.81 17.99 -2.80
N SER A 116 -15.69 18.11 -1.80
CA SER A 116 -16.97 17.43 -1.85
C SER A 116 -17.73 18.04 -3.02
N GLU A 117 -17.50 17.53 -4.24
CA GLU A 117 -18.57 17.53 -5.21
C GLU A 117 -19.62 16.60 -4.61
N GLU A 118 -20.57 17.22 -3.94
CA GLU A 118 -21.87 16.63 -3.70
C GLU A 118 -22.33 16.08 -5.05
N VAL A 119 -22.49 14.77 -5.13
CA VAL A 119 -23.30 14.16 -6.18
C VAL A 119 -24.74 14.51 -5.79
N GLU A 120 -25.12 15.76 -6.00
CA GLU A 120 -26.51 16.13 -6.15
C GLU A 120 -26.86 15.76 -7.59
N GLU A 121 -27.45 14.56 -7.75
CA GLU A 121 -28.33 14.32 -8.86
C GLU A 121 -29.53 15.25 -8.68
N ASP A 122 -29.45 16.46 -9.23
CA ASP A 122 -30.64 17.25 -9.53
C ASP A 122 -30.40 18.06 -10.81
N GLU A 123 -31.36 17.90 -11.71
CA GLU A 123 -31.34 18.44 -13.06
C GLU A 123 -31.41 19.97 -13.10
N ASP A 124 -30.92 20.50 -14.22
CA ASP A 124 -31.15 21.84 -14.74
C ASP A 124 -30.65 23.03 -13.90
N SER A 125 -29.47 23.55 -14.28
CA SER A 125 -29.34 24.95 -14.72
C SER A 125 -27.94 25.26 -15.23
N ASN A 126 -27.88 25.56 -16.53
CA ASN A 126 -26.81 26.20 -17.27
C ASN A 126 -25.97 27.21 -16.45
N SER A 127 -24.68 26.92 -16.25
CA SER A 127 -23.67 27.97 -16.24
C SER A 127 -22.41 27.53 -16.97
N THR A 128 -21.96 28.41 -17.84
CA THR A 128 -21.04 28.18 -18.93
C THR A 128 -19.58 28.15 -18.45
N LYS A 129 -18.89 27.05 -18.78
CA LYS A 129 -17.46 26.88 -19.11
C LYS A 129 -16.43 27.80 -18.43
N PHE A 130 -15.47 27.16 -17.75
CA PHE A 130 -14.05 27.25 -18.12
C PHE A 130 -13.40 25.87 -17.96
N SER A 131 -13.14 25.20 -19.08
CA SER A 131 -12.22 24.07 -19.16
C SER A 131 -10.90 24.58 -19.71
N GLU A 132 -9.78 24.35 -19.00
CA GLU A 132 -8.51 24.00 -19.65
C GLU A 132 -7.48 23.49 -18.61
N ARG A 133 -6.96 22.29 -18.90
CA ARG A 133 -5.66 21.69 -18.45
C ARG A 133 -5.67 20.91 -17.12
N ALA A 134 -5.95 19.62 -17.26
CA ALA A 134 -6.14 18.63 -16.21
C ALA A 134 -4.85 17.99 -15.62
N ASP A 135 -3.69 18.65 -15.69
CA ASP A 135 -2.46 18.16 -15.02
C ASP A 135 -1.81 19.20 -14.09
N ASP A 136 -2.21 20.47 -14.14
CA ASP A 136 -1.74 21.54 -13.23
C ASP A 136 -2.79 21.90 -12.14
N ASP A 137 -4.02 21.38 -12.24
CA ASP A 137 -5.14 21.82 -11.41
C ASP A 137 -5.11 21.24 -9.98
N ASP A 138 -4.64 20.00 -9.80
CA ASP A 138 -4.70 19.32 -8.50
C ASP A 138 -3.86 20.04 -7.43
N ASP A 139 -2.64 20.46 -7.77
CA ASP A 139 -1.75 21.18 -6.87
C ASP A 139 -2.22 22.63 -6.60
N VAL A 140 -2.99 23.23 -7.52
CA VAL A 140 -3.65 24.53 -7.31
C VAL A 140 -4.85 24.39 -6.37
N VAL A 141 -5.65 23.35 -6.55
CA VAL A 141 -6.80 23.01 -5.68
C VAL A 141 -6.31 22.68 -4.27
N VAL A 142 -5.29 21.83 -4.13
CA VAL A 142 -4.67 21.50 -2.84
C VAL A 142 -4.17 22.73 -2.11
N ARG A 143 -3.48 23.65 -2.80
CA ARG A 143 -3.03 24.92 -2.18
C ARG A 143 -4.20 25.81 -1.76
N ARG A 144 -5.26 25.86 -2.55
CA ARG A 144 -6.48 26.62 -2.24
C ARG A 144 -7.16 26.08 -0.98
N GLU A 145 -7.37 24.77 -0.90
CA GLU A 145 -7.99 24.12 0.26
C GLU A 145 -7.14 24.23 1.53
N ARG A 146 -5.81 24.13 1.39
CA ARG A 146 -4.88 24.44 2.48
C ARG A 146 -5.05 25.88 2.97
N ALA A 147 -5.14 26.86 2.05
CA ALA A 147 -5.32 28.26 2.40
C ALA A 147 -6.67 28.52 3.08
N LYS A 148 -7.77 27.88 2.61
CA LYS A 148 -9.08 27.92 3.25
C LYS A 148 -9.04 27.37 4.68
N SER A 149 -8.35 26.25 4.89
CA SER A 149 -8.24 25.65 6.23
C SER A 149 -7.47 26.52 7.21
N LEU A 150 -6.51 27.31 6.72
CA LEU A 150 -5.76 28.26 7.55
C LEU A 150 -6.44 29.62 7.70
N SER A 151 -7.43 29.98 6.86
CA SER A 151 -8.04 31.31 6.90
C SER A 151 -8.81 31.57 8.20
N VAL A 152 -9.18 30.52 8.93
CA VAL A 152 -9.78 30.60 10.29
C VAL A 152 -8.87 31.32 11.30
N PHE A 153 -7.55 31.40 11.01
CA PHE A 153 -6.57 32.08 11.87
C PHE A 153 -6.34 33.56 11.50
N GLY A 154 -7.10 34.08 10.54
CA GLY A 154 -7.08 35.46 10.09
C GLY A 154 -6.26 35.72 8.82
N ILE A 155 -6.17 37.00 8.44
CA ILE A 155 -5.62 37.45 7.14
C ILE A 155 -4.10 37.20 7.01
N LEU A 156 -3.37 37.21 8.13
CA LEU A 156 -1.92 36.99 8.15
C LEU A 156 -1.59 35.66 8.86
N ILE A 157 -1.50 34.59 8.07
CA ILE A 157 -1.15 33.26 8.58
C ILE A 157 0.37 33.17 8.80
N PRO A 158 0.84 32.90 10.03
CA PRO A 158 2.27 32.88 10.28
C PRO A 158 2.98 31.75 9.53
N PRO A 159 4.23 31.98 9.07
CA PRO A 159 5.03 30.96 8.38
C PRO A 159 5.17 29.66 9.19
N LYS A 160 5.28 29.76 10.52
CA LYS A 160 5.39 28.61 11.42
C LYS A 160 4.13 27.75 11.45
N LEU A 161 2.95 28.36 11.34
CA LEU A 161 1.69 27.62 11.29
C LEU A 161 1.54 26.87 9.97
N ARG A 162 1.94 27.52 8.86
CA ARG A 162 2.02 26.86 7.54
C ARG A 162 3.00 25.70 7.52
N ALA A 163 4.18 25.89 8.12
CA ALA A 163 5.18 24.83 8.26
C ALA A 163 4.61 23.66 9.07
N ALA A 164 3.98 23.93 10.22
CA ALA A 164 3.36 22.91 11.05
C ALA A 164 2.30 22.10 10.28
N GLN A 165 1.40 22.76 9.54
CA GLN A 165 0.41 22.07 8.70
C GLN A 165 1.08 21.15 7.69
N LEU A 166 2.10 21.63 6.97
CA LEU A 166 2.83 20.82 5.99
C LEU A 166 3.53 19.62 6.64
N SER A 167 4.12 19.80 7.83
CA SER A 167 4.76 18.73 8.58
C SER A 167 3.76 17.68 9.05
N PHE A 168 2.57 18.08 9.52
CA PHE A 168 1.48 17.15 9.84
C PHE A 168 0.95 16.41 8.61
N GLU A 169 0.82 17.08 7.46
CA GLU A 169 0.41 16.41 6.22
C GLU A 169 1.42 15.33 5.79
N ARG A 170 2.73 15.63 5.86
CA ARG A 170 3.78 14.64 5.58
C ARG A 170 3.77 13.47 6.57
N ALA A 171 3.45 13.75 7.83
CA ALA A 171 3.28 12.70 8.84
C ALA A 171 2.10 11.78 8.47
N LEU A 172 0.99 12.32 7.96
CA LEU A 172 -0.13 11.50 7.45
C LEU A 172 0.28 10.64 6.24
N GLU A 173 1.03 11.20 5.30
CA GLU A 173 1.57 10.45 4.15
C GLU A 173 2.44 9.28 4.63
N THR A 174 3.35 9.54 5.57
CA THR A 174 4.20 8.51 6.19
C THR A 174 3.37 7.46 6.94
N LEU A 175 2.31 7.86 7.64
CA LEU A 175 1.44 6.95 8.39
C LEU A 175 0.70 5.98 7.46
N VAL A 176 0.22 6.47 6.31
CA VAL A 176 -0.41 5.62 5.29
C VAL A 176 0.61 4.63 4.72
N GLU A 177 1.82 5.08 4.45
CA GLU A 177 2.89 4.20 3.98
C GLU A 177 3.25 3.14 5.04
N MET A 178 3.30 3.50 6.32
CA MET A 178 3.47 2.55 7.43
C MET A 178 2.34 1.52 7.49
N ALA A 179 1.09 1.93 7.29
CA ALA A 179 -0.05 1.01 7.28
C ALA A 179 0.03 0.02 6.10
N ASN A 180 0.44 0.51 4.93
CA ASN A 180 0.69 -0.32 3.75
C ASN A 180 1.86 -1.30 3.98
N MET A 181 2.96 -0.83 4.57
CA MET A 181 4.11 -1.66 4.91
C MET A 181 3.76 -2.71 5.97
N ARG A 182 2.96 -2.35 6.97
CA ARG A 182 2.46 -3.28 7.98
C ARG A 182 1.65 -4.41 7.33
N SER A 183 0.80 -4.09 6.35
CA SER A 183 0.03 -5.10 5.61
C SER A 183 0.96 -6.07 4.87
N ARG A 184 2.01 -5.56 4.19
CA ARG A 184 3.02 -6.40 3.52
C ARG A 184 3.83 -7.28 4.49
N PHE A 185 4.23 -6.71 5.63
CA PHE A 185 4.96 -7.40 6.68
C PHE A 185 4.15 -8.55 7.30
N LEU A 186 2.86 -8.31 7.58
CA LEU A 186 1.98 -9.36 8.11
C LEU A 186 1.76 -10.48 7.07
N TYR A 187 1.66 -10.11 5.79
CA TYR A 187 1.53 -11.06 4.69
C TYR A 187 2.79 -11.91 4.49
N SER A 188 4.00 -11.32 4.57
CA SER A 188 5.25 -12.08 4.48
C SER A 188 5.47 -12.97 5.71
N PHE A 189 5.09 -12.50 6.90
CA PHE A 189 5.10 -13.30 8.12
C PHE A 189 4.19 -14.55 8.00
N HIS A 190 2.98 -14.37 7.48
CA HIS A 190 2.03 -15.46 7.28
C HIS A 190 2.57 -16.51 6.30
N GLN A 191 3.09 -16.08 5.14
CA GLN A 191 3.71 -17.00 4.17
C GLN A 191 4.89 -17.77 4.77
N LEU A 192 5.72 -17.12 5.59
CA LEU A 192 6.86 -17.79 6.22
C LEU A 192 6.40 -18.88 7.18
N HIS A 193 5.36 -18.61 7.97
CA HIS A 193 4.80 -19.61 8.88
C HIS A 193 4.22 -20.81 8.13
N GLN A 194 3.52 -20.55 7.02
CA GLN A 194 2.93 -21.60 6.20
C GLN A 194 3.99 -22.50 5.56
N GLU A 195 5.06 -21.94 4.98
CA GLU A 195 6.15 -22.73 4.40
C GLU A 195 6.89 -23.57 5.47
N VAL A 196 7.05 -23.03 6.69
CA VAL A 196 7.67 -23.75 7.83
C VAL A 196 6.77 -24.88 8.36
N GLU A 197 5.45 -24.76 8.22
CA GLU A 197 4.51 -25.84 8.54
C GLU A 197 4.49 -26.91 7.44
N ASP A 198 4.43 -26.51 6.17
CA ASP A 198 4.41 -27.41 5.01
C ASP A 198 5.72 -28.22 4.87
N THR A 199 6.85 -27.69 5.35
CA THR A 199 8.15 -28.41 5.38
C THR A 199 8.28 -29.44 6.50
N LYS A 200 7.34 -29.48 7.46
CA LYS A 200 7.33 -30.47 8.56
C LYS A 200 6.44 -31.69 8.28
N GLU A 201 5.58 -31.65 7.27
CA GLU A 201 4.75 -32.79 6.82
C GLU A 201 5.47 -33.64 5.77
#